data_AF-A0A7K3GVA6-F1
#
_entry.id   AF-A0A7K3GVA6-F1
#
_cell.length_a   1.000
_cell.length_b   1.000
_cell.length_c   1.000
_cell.angle_alpha   90.00
_cell.angle_beta   90.00
_cell.angle_gamma   90.00
#
_symmetry.space_group_name_H-M   'P 1'
#
loop_
_entity.id
_entity.type
_entity.pdbx_description
1 polymer ?
#
loop_
_entity_poly.entity_id
_entity_poly.type
_entity_poly.pdbx_seq_one_letter_code
_entity_poly.pdbx_strand_id
1 'polypeptide(L)' 'RARAGELPSEGMVLGAVQVPPDGRPVVFLADHPTTGGYPVIGVVRSRDLPAAAQAVPGTPVRFVEVRER' A
#
# COMPACT_ATOMS: atom_id res chain seq x y z
N ARG A 1 1.65 23.72 -1.78
CA ARG A 1 0.27 24.26 -1.79
C ARG A 1 -0.65 23.05 -1.97
N ALA A 2 -1.48 22.69 -1.00
CA ALA A 2 -2.43 21.58 -1.14
C ALA A 2 -3.57 21.99 -2.07
N ARG A 3 -3.93 21.16 -3.05
CA ARG A 3 -5.10 21.38 -3.92
C ARG A 3 -6.31 20.61 -3.36
N ALA A 4 -7.51 21.15 -3.57
CA ALA A 4 -8.74 20.44 -3.19
C ALA A 4 -8.82 19.11 -3.93
N GLY A 5 -8.92 18.00 -3.18
CA GLY A 5 -8.91 16.63 -3.71
C GLY A 5 -7.55 15.90 -3.62
N GLU A 6 -6.47 16.59 -3.24
CA GLU A 6 -5.18 15.98 -2.92
C GLU A 6 -5.06 15.78 -1.40
N LEU A 7 -4.61 14.59 -0.96
CA LEU A 7 -4.28 14.40 0.45
C LEU A 7 -2.96 15.11 0.79
N PRO A 8 -2.84 15.72 1.97
CA PRO A 8 -1.54 16.11 2.51
C PRO A 8 -0.59 14.92 2.50
N SER A 9 0.71 15.18 2.34
CA SER A 9 1.68 14.10 2.45
C SER A 9 1.73 13.55 3.87
N GLU A 10 1.67 12.24 4.00
CA GLU A 10 1.69 11.52 5.27
C GLU A 10 2.85 10.51 5.29
N GLY A 11 3.30 10.14 6.49
CA GLY A 11 4.37 9.15 6.66
C GLY A 11 3.95 7.78 6.15
N MET A 12 4.81 7.15 5.35
CA MET A 12 4.56 5.81 4.83
C MET A 12 5.28 4.73 5.62
N VAL A 13 4.69 3.54 5.64
CA VAL A 13 5.19 2.37 6.35
C VAL A 13 5.26 1.17 5.40
N LEU A 14 6.15 0.25 5.73
CA LEU A 14 6.26 -1.03 5.06
C LEU A 14 4.90 -1.75 5.04
N GLY A 15 4.47 -2.16 3.85
CA GLY A 15 3.20 -2.84 3.61
C GLY A 15 2.00 -1.92 3.43
N ALA A 16 2.15 -0.60 3.46
CA ALA A 16 1.07 0.32 3.14
C ALA A 16 0.52 0.04 1.73
N VAL A 17 -0.81 0.01 1.61
CA VAL A 17 -1.54 -0.19 0.35
C VAL A 17 -2.10 1.15 -0.08
N GLN A 18 -1.38 1.85 -0.95
CA GLN A 18 -1.83 3.13 -1.52
C GLN A 18 -2.73 2.91 -2.74
N VAL A 19 -3.70 3.79 -2.92
CA VAL A 19 -4.53 3.84 -4.14
C VAL A 19 -4.36 5.19 -4.83
N PRO A 20 -3.60 5.28 -5.93
CA PRO A 20 -3.49 6.48 -6.75
C PRO A 20 -4.80 6.79 -7.50
N PRO A 21 -4.88 7.93 -8.22
CA PRO A 21 -6.07 8.33 -8.98
C PRO A 21 -6.52 7.36 -10.08
N ASP A 22 -5.64 6.47 -10.55
CA ASP A 22 -5.98 5.43 -11.52
C ASP A 22 -6.70 4.22 -10.90
N GLY A 23 -6.87 4.23 -9.57
CA GLY A 23 -7.59 3.21 -8.81
C GLY A 23 -6.82 1.90 -8.62
N ARG A 24 -5.55 1.81 -9.03
CA ARG A 24 -4.77 0.56 -8.96
C ARG A 24 -3.96 0.50 -7.65
N PRO A 25 -4.22 -0.47 -6.75
CA PRO A 25 -3.49 -0.54 -5.50
C PRO A 25 -1.98 -0.78 -5.69
N VAL A 26 -1.17 -0.08 -4.90
CA VAL A 26 0.28 -0.25 -4.81
C VAL A 26 0.63 -0.68 -3.39
N VAL A 27 1.28 -1.85 -3.26
CA VAL A 27 1.79 -2.34 -1.96
C VAL A 27 3.25 -1.91 -1.82
N PHE A 28 3.55 -1.15 -0.78
CA PHE A 28 4.90 -0.67 -0.52
C PHE A 28 5.76 -1.73 0.19
N LEU A 29 6.95 -1.98 -0.37
CA LEU A 29 7.95 -2.92 0.17
C LEU A 29 9.13 -2.17 0.82
N ALA A 30 10.31 -2.80 0.93
CA ALA A 30 11.44 -2.27 1.71
C ALA A 30 11.90 -0.87 1.28
N ASP A 31 11.80 -0.55 -0.01
CA ASP A 31 12.24 0.73 -0.57
C ASP A 31 11.11 1.75 -0.70
N HIS A 32 10.09 1.65 0.17
CA HIS A 32 8.99 2.60 0.16
C HIS A 32 9.47 4.03 0.43
N PRO A 33 8.84 5.05 -0.17
CA PRO A 33 9.19 6.43 0.15
C PRO A 33 8.88 6.73 1.62
N THR A 34 9.55 7.72 2.20
CA THR A 34 9.31 8.13 3.58
C THR A 34 7.93 8.78 3.77
N THR A 35 7.42 9.42 2.71
CA THR A 35 6.09 10.05 2.69
C THR A 35 5.33 9.71 1.40
N GLY A 36 4.01 9.85 1.43
CA GLY A 36 3.16 9.67 0.26
C GLY A 36 1.93 10.57 0.31
N GLY A 37 1.37 10.90 -0.85
CA GLY A 37 0.22 11.80 -0.99
C GLY A 37 -1.06 11.12 -1.47
N TYR A 38 -1.09 9.79 -1.50
CA TYR A 38 -2.26 9.02 -1.92
C TYR A 38 -2.91 8.28 -0.75
N PRO A 39 -4.24 8.06 -0.77
CA PRO A 39 -4.93 7.37 0.29
C PRO A 39 -4.34 5.98 0.53
N VAL A 40 -4.06 5.67 1.78
CA VAL A 40 -3.70 4.31 2.23
C VAL A 40 -4.99 3.62 2.68
N ILE A 41 -5.39 2.55 1.99
CA ILE A 41 -6.62 1.81 2.28
C ILE A 41 -6.43 0.68 3.30
N GLY A 42 -5.17 0.39 3.65
CA GLY A 42 -4.80 -0.64 4.61
C GLY A 42 -3.29 -0.86 4.65
N VAL A 43 -2.85 -1.73 5.56
CA VAL A 43 -1.45 -2.11 5.72
C VAL A 43 -1.34 -3.63 5.78
N VAL A 44 -0.59 -4.22 4.86
CA VAL A 44 -0.28 -5.66 4.87
C VAL A 44 0.68 -5.94 6.03
N ARG A 45 0.38 -6.96 6.83
CA ARG A 45 1.25 -7.36 7.94
C ARG A 45 2.63 -7.75 7.41
N SER A 46 3.68 -7.38 8.12
CA SER A 46 5.06 -7.66 7.71
C SER A 46 5.35 -9.15 7.46
N ARG A 47 4.67 -10.05 8.19
CA ARG A 47 4.80 -11.51 8.00
C ARG A 47 4.20 -12.04 6.70
N ASP A 48 3.25 -11.31 6.11
CA ASP A 48 2.53 -11.70 4.90
C ASP A 48 3.16 -11.06 3.65
N LEU A 49 4.00 -10.03 3.82
CA LEU A 49 4.72 -9.35 2.73
C LEU A 49 5.68 -10.23 1.93
N PRO A 50 6.45 -11.17 2.51
CA PRO A 50 7.33 -12.03 1.73
C PRO A 50 6.60 -12.81 0.64
N ALA A 51 5.38 -13.28 0.91
CA ALA A 51 4.57 -13.96 -0.09
C ALA A 51 4.18 -13.03 -1.25
N ALA A 52 3.78 -11.79 -0.96
CA ALA A 52 3.46 -10.79 -1.98
C ALA A 52 4.70 -10.37 -2.78
N ALA A 53 5.87 -10.28 -2.14
CA ALA A 53 7.13 -9.89 -2.79
C ALA A 53 7.65 -10.93 -3.79
N GLN A 54 7.21 -12.18 -3.70
CA GLN A 54 7.55 -13.24 -4.66
C GLN A 54 6.59 -13.32 -5.87
N ALA A 55 5.53 -12.49 -5.89
CA ALA A 55 4.58 -12.47 -7.00
C ALA A 55 5.23 -11.91 -8.27
N VAL A 56 5.21 -12.68 -9.36
CA VAL A 56 5.64 -12.20 -10.69
C VAL A 56 4.50 -11.44 -11.39
N PRO A 57 4.79 -10.61 -12.40
CA PRO A 57 3.74 -9.94 -13.18
C PRO A 57 2.70 -10.93 -13.70
N GLY A 58 1.41 -10.61 -13.48
CA GLY A 58 0.29 -11.48 -13.84
C GLY A 58 -0.16 -12.44 -12.74
N THR A 59 0.57 -12.56 -11.63
CA THR A 59 0.12 -13.35 -10.47
C THR A 59 -1.11 -12.69 -9.82
N PRO A 60 -2.25 -13.39 -9.70
CA PRO A 60 -3.41 -12.84 -9.00
C PRO A 60 -3.12 -12.67 -7.50
N VAL A 61 -3.49 -11.51 -6.95
CA VAL A 61 -3.36 -11.20 -5.52
C VAL A 61 -4.74 -10.93 -4.94
N ARG A 62 -5.04 -11.50 -3.78
CA ARG A 62 -6.27 -11.26 -3.03
C ARG A 62 -5.94 -10.81 -1.62
N PHE A 63 -6.42 -9.63 -1.25
CA PHE A 63 -6.40 -9.19 0.14
C PHE A 63 -7.49 -9.89 0.94
N VAL A 64 -7.18 -10.20 2.19
CA VAL A 64 -8.14 -10.69 3.17
C VAL A 64 -8.06 -9.80 4.40
N GLU A 65 -9.22 -9.49 4.97
CA GLU A 65 -9.27 -8.77 6.24
C GLU A 65 -8.58 -9.63 7.30
N VAL A 66 -7.72 -8.95 8.04
CA VAL A 66 -7.04 -9.53 9.18
C VAL A 66 -8.06 -9.71 10.30
N ARG A 67 -8.27 -10.95 10.73
CA ARG A 67 -8.96 -11.20 12.00
C ARG A 67 -7.95 -11.08 13.13
N GLU A 68 -8.27 -10.27 14.14
CA GLU A 68 -7.56 -10.31 15.40
C GLU A 68 -7.75 -11.70 16.02
N ARG A 69 -6.68 -12.22 16.64
CA ARG A 69 -6.68 -13.50 17.34
C ARG A 69 -6.28 -13.25 18.77
#